data_AF-A0A699TEU9-F1
#
_entry.id   AF-A0A699TEU9-F1
#
_cell.length_a   1.000
_cell.length_b   1.000
_cell.length_c   1.000
_cell.angle_alpha   90.00
_cell.angle_beta   90.00
_cell.angle_gamma   90.00
#
_symmetry.space_group_name_H-M   'P 1'
#
loop_
_entity.id
_entity.type
_entity.pdbx_description
1 polymer ?
#
loop_
_entity_poly.entity_id
_entity_poly.type
_entity_poly.pdbx_seq_one_letter_code
_entity_poly.pdbx_strand_id
1 'polypeptide(L)'
;MPLSIWKKLRIPTLNDTKMVLELADRTISKPTGVAENVFVKVGKFYFPADFVILDFVADPRVSLILGRPFLSTAHALIDVYEGEITLRHDDQSLT
;
A
#
# COMPACT_ATOMS: atom_id res chain seq x y z
N MET A 1 0.86 1.80 5.30
CA MET A 1 -0.50 2.36 5.50
C MET A 1 -0.58 2.97 6.89
N PRO A 2 -1.22 4.14 7.07
CA PRO A 2 -1.43 4.74 8.39
C PRO A 2 -2.37 3.90 9.27
N LEU A 3 -2.06 3.79 10.56
CA LEU A 3 -2.88 3.11 11.56
C LEU A 3 -4.31 3.69 11.64
N SER A 4 -4.47 4.99 11.45
CA SER A 4 -5.77 5.68 11.44
C SER A 4 -6.69 5.19 10.32
N ILE A 5 -6.14 4.87 9.14
CA ILE A 5 -6.91 4.31 8.01
C ILE A 5 -7.27 2.86 8.33
N TRP A 6 -6.30 2.06 8.79
CA TRP A 6 -6.54 0.66 9.17
C TRP A 6 -7.69 0.52 10.19
N LYS A 7 -7.69 1.34 11.24
CA LYS A 7 -8.75 1.35 12.27
C LYS A 7 -10.14 1.64 11.69
N LYS A 8 -10.25 2.40 10.58
CA LYS A 8 -11.53 2.68 9.92
C LYS A 8 -12.05 1.49 9.10
N LEU A 9 -11.16 0.61 8.62
CA LEU A 9 -11.55 -0.54 7.81
C LEU A 9 -12.25 -1.64 8.62
N ARG A 10 -12.15 -1.62 9.96
CA ARG A 10 -12.75 -2.61 10.87
C ARG A 10 -12.39 -4.07 10.53
N ILE A 11 -11.21 -4.27 9.96
CA ILE A 11 -10.63 -5.59 9.59
C ILE A 11 -9.99 -6.24 10.84
N PRO A 12 -9.85 -7.59 10.91
CA PRO A 12 -9.17 -8.32 11.98
C PRO A 12 -7.74 -7.84 12.33
N THR A 13 -7.14 -8.52 13.30
CA THR A 13 -5.84 -8.24 13.92
C THR A 13 -4.69 -8.09 12.92
N LEU A 14 -3.77 -7.19 13.26
CA LEU A 14 -2.47 -7.10 12.59
C LEU A 14 -1.57 -8.25 13.04
N ASN A 15 -0.75 -8.74 12.13
CA ASN A 15 0.32 -9.67 12.46
C ASN A 15 1.48 -8.89 13.09
N ASP A 16 2.00 -9.41 14.21
CA ASP A 16 3.20 -8.89 14.83
C ASP A 16 4.39 -8.99 13.87
N THR A 17 5.26 -7.99 13.89
CA THR A 17 6.48 -7.98 13.08
C THR A 17 7.67 -7.50 13.89
N LYS A 18 8.83 -8.09 13.61
CA LYS A 18 10.14 -7.63 14.13
C LYS A 18 10.82 -6.64 13.19
N MET A 19 10.15 -6.26 12.10
CA MET A 19 10.65 -5.30 11.13
C MET A 19 10.88 -3.93 11.79
N VAL A 20 11.88 -3.23 11.29
CA VAL A 20 12.14 -1.81 11.53
C VAL A 20 12.32 -1.15 10.17
N LEU A 21 11.79 0.06 10.01
CA LEU A 21 11.87 0.82 8.76
C LEU A 21 12.72 2.07 8.96
N GLU A 22 13.64 2.31 8.02
CA GLU A 22 14.30 3.62 7.88
C GLU A 22 13.53 4.42 6.83
N LEU A 23 13.05 5.61 7.22
CA LEU A 23 12.32 6.52 6.36
C LEU A 23 13.29 7.40 5.55
N ALA A 24 12.77 8.11 4.54
CA ALA A 24 13.59 8.96 3.67
C ALA A 24 14.28 10.11 4.40
N ASP A 25 13.73 10.56 5.52
CA ASP A 25 14.32 11.54 6.44
C ASP A 25 15.33 10.91 7.43
N ARG A 26 15.66 9.62 7.24
CA ARG A 26 16.54 8.81 8.08
C ARG A 26 16.01 8.54 9.48
N THR A 27 14.75 8.85 9.75
CA THR A 27 14.12 8.44 11.00
C THR A 27 13.83 6.94 10.97
N ILE A 28 13.97 6.31 12.13
CA ILE A 28 13.71 4.89 12.32
C ILE A 28 12.31 4.73 12.90
N SER A 29 11.44 4.02 12.19
CA SER A 29 10.07 3.75 12.61
C SER A 29 9.85 2.25 12.82
N LYS A 30 9.20 1.91 13.93
CA LYS A 30 8.74 0.54 14.19
C LYS A 30 7.28 0.41 13.76
N PRO A 31 6.95 -0.49 12.81
CA PRO A 31 5.56 -0.76 12.47
C PRO A 31 4.73 -1.25 13.65
N THR A 32 3.45 -0.89 13.65
CA THR A 32 2.45 -1.45 14.55
C THR A 32 2.20 -2.92 14.25
N GLY A 33 2.31 -3.30 12.97
CA GLY A 33 2.14 -4.67 12.50
C GLY A 33 2.05 -4.73 10.99
N VAL A 34 1.78 -5.92 10.47
CA VAL A 34 1.54 -6.17 9.04
C VAL A 34 0.09 -6.64 8.85
N ALA A 35 -0.60 -6.05 7.88
CA ALA A 35 -1.87 -6.54 7.40
C ALA A 35 -1.61 -7.37 6.14
N GLU A 36 -1.89 -8.67 6.21
CA GLU A 36 -1.69 -9.58 5.08
C GLU A 36 -3.00 -9.85 4.32
N ASN A 37 -2.89 -10.16 3.03
CA ASN A 37 -3.99 -10.58 2.17
C ASN A 37 -5.14 -9.56 2.09
N VAL A 38 -4.82 -8.26 2.06
CA VAL A 38 -5.81 -7.20 1.91
C VAL A 38 -6.13 -7.02 0.42
N PHE A 39 -7.40 -7.14 0.05
CA PHE A 39 -7.83 -6.82 -1.31
C PHE A 39 -7.96 -5.30 -1.51
N VAL A 40 -7.20 -4.77 -2.46
CA VAL A 40 -7.25 -3.37 -2.87
C VAL A 40 -8.06 -3.27 -4.16
N LYS A 41 -9.15 -2.51 -4.11
CA LYS A 41 -9.93 -2.20 -5.31
C LYS A 41 -9.33 -1.00 -6.02
N VAL A 42 -8.96 -1.16 -7.30
CA VAL A 42 -8.56 -0.07 -8.18
C VAL A 42 -9.43 -0.10 -9.44
N GLY A 43 -10.30 0.90 -9.59
CA GLY A 43 -11.35 0.88 -10.61
C GLY A 43 -12.22 -0.37 -10.49
N LYS A 44 -12.15 -1.25 -11.49
CA LYS A 44 -12.89 -2.53 -11.54
C LYS A 44 -12.10 -3.74 -11.00
N PHE A 45 -10.79 -3.60 -10.78
CA PHE A 45 -9.91 -4.70 -10.40
C PHE A 45 -9.76 -4.81 -8.89
N TYR A 46 -9.46 -6.03 -8.43
CA TYR A 46 -9.09 -6.31 -7.05
C TYR A 46 -7.72 -6.98 -7.04
N PHE A 47 -6.76 -6.38 -6.34
CA PHE A 47 -5.41 -6.93 -6.20
C PHE A 47 -5.17 -7.33 -4.75
N PRO A 48 -4.62 -8.53 -4.48
CA PRO A 48 -4.15 -8.85 -3.14
C PRO A 48 -2.89 -8.04 -2.83
N ALA A 49 -2.81 -7.50 -1.61
CA ALA A 49 -1.69 -6.71 -1.15
C ALA A 49 -1.47 -6.88 0.35
N ASP A 50 -0.21 -6.84 0.75
CA ASP A 50 0.17 -6.74 2.15
C ASP A 50 0.56 -5.30 2.49
N PHE A 51 0.23 -4.85 3.69
CA PHE A 51 0.54 -3.51 4.16
C PHE A 51 1.29 -3.52 5.48
N VAL A 52 2.43 -2.83 5.50
CA VAL A 52 3.05 -2.43 6.76
C VAL A 52 2.26 -1.28 7.36
N ILE A 53 1.80 -1.44 8.60
CA ILE A 53 1.03 -0.43 9.31
C ILE A 53 1.93 0.39 10.21
N LEU A 54 1.89 1.71 10.04
CA LEU A 54 2.68 2.67 10.83
C LEU A 54 1.73 3.60 11.59
N ASP A 55 2.06 3.88 12.85
CA ASP A 55 1.37 4.90 13.65
C ASP A 55 2.06 6.26 13.45
N PHE A 56 1.57 7.01 12.47
CA PHE A 56 2.04 8.37 12.19
C PHE A 56 0.86 9.28 11.86
N VAL A 57 1.11 10.59 11.92
CA VAL A 57 0.13 11.59 11.51
C VAL A 57 -0.06 11.50 10.01
N ALA A 58 -1.16 10.87 9.58
CA ALA A 58 -1.47 10.75 8.17
C ALA A 58 -1.67 12.14 7.55
N ASP A 59 -0.89 12.47 6.52
CA ASP A 59 -1.21 13.62 5.67
C ASP A 59 -2.50 13.28 4.90
N PRO A 60 -3.58 14.08 5.04
CA PRO A 60 -4.83 13.82 4.33
C PRO A 60 -4.65 13.81 2.80
N ARG A 61 -3.58 14.42 2.26
CA ARG A 61 -3.24 14.44 0.83
C ARG A 61 -2.55 13.16 0.36
N VAL A 62 -1.83 12.45 1.23
CA VAL A 62 -1.12 11.21 0.89
C VAL A 62 -1.47 10.12 1.88
N SER A 63 -2.54 9.39 1.55
CA SER A 63 -3.12 8.40 2.47
C SER A 63 -2.45 7.03 2.38
N LEU A 64 -1.82 6.67 1.25
CA LEU A 64 -1.32 5.32 1.01
C LEU A 64 -0.11 5.32 0.07
N ILE A 65 0.91 4.53 0.41
CA ILE A 65 2.06 4.26 -0.46
C ILE A 65 1.90 2.85 -1.00
N LEU A 66 1.83 2.72 -2.33
CA LEU A 66 1.84 1.43 -3.03
C LEU A 66 3.28 1.12 -3.43
N GLY A 67 3.89 0.21 -2.68
CA GLY A 67 5.28 -0.18 -2.92
C GLY A 67 5.45 -1.03 -4.18
N ARG A 68 6.71 -1.29 -4.53
CA ARG A 68 7.08 -2.19 -5.64
C ARG A 68 6.40 -3.57 -5.61
N PRO A 69 6.19 -4.23 -4.45
CA PRO A 69 5.47 -5.51 -4.42
C PRO A 69 4.06 -5.42 -5.01
N PHE A 70 3.28 -4.39 -4.63
CA PHE A 70 1.95 -4.17 -5.20
C PHE A 70 2.00 -3.89 -6.71
N LEU A 71 2.92 -3.00 -7.11
CA LEU A 71 3.10 -2.64 -8.52
C LEU A 71 3.49 -3.86 -9.37
N SER A 72 4.28 -4.78 -8.81
CA SER A 72 4.61 -6.05 -9.44
C SER A 72 3.39 -6.95 -9.59
N THR A 73 2.57 -7.10 -8.53
CA THR A 73 1.34 -7.90 -8.56
C THR A 73 0.35 -7.39 -9.63
N ALA A 74 0.24 -6.07 -9.78
CA ALA A 74 -0.64 -5.44 -10.75
C ALA A 74 -0.01 -5.25 -12.14
N HIS A 75 1.19 -5.80 -12.39
CA HIS A 75 1.95 -5.63 -13.63
C HIS A 75 1.97 -4.17 -14.11
N ALA A 76 2.23 -3.25 -13.17
CA ALA A 76 2.08 -1.82 -13.41
C ALA A 76 3.08 -1.31 -14.45
N LEU A 77 2.59 -0.52 -15.40
CA LEU A 77 3.38 0.32 -16.29
C LEU A 77 3.26 1.77 -15.80
N ILE A 78 4.39 2.43 -15.58
CA ILE A 78 4.42 3.82 -15.11
C ILE A 78 5.05 4.66 -16.21
N ASP A 79 4.24 5.52 -16.83
CA ASP A 79 4.74 6.58 -17.69
C ASP A 79 5.04 7.81 -16.83
N VAL A 80 6.33 8.05 -16.60
CA VAL A 80 6.79 9.15 -15.74
C VAL A 80 6.62 10.50 -16.42
N TYR A 81 6.71 10.55 -17.75
CA TYR A 81 6.61 11.79 -18.50
C TYR A 81 5.16 12.28 -18.56
N GLU A 82 4.23 11.38 -18.87
CA GLU A 82 2.80 11.68 -18.92
C GLU A 82 2.15 11.71 -17.53
N GLY A 83 2.83 11.16 -16.51
CA GLY A 83 2.29 11.07 -15.15
C GLY A 83 1.18 10.03 -14.99
N GLU A 84 1.19 9.00 -15.85
CA GLU A 84 0.16 7.96 -15.92
C GLU A 84 0.65 6.63 -15.31
N ILE A 85 -0.29 5.86 -14.76
CA ILE A 85 -0.04 4.51 -14.27
C ILE A 85 -1.07 3.53 -14.83
N THR A 86 -0.63 2.60 -15.67
CA THR A 86 -1.48 1.52 -16.14
C THR A 86 -1.31 0.27 -15.29
N LEU A 87 -2.37 -0.20 -14.66
CA LEU A 87 -2.44 -1.50 -13.98
C LEU A 87 -3.05 -2.54 -14.92
N ARG A 88 -2.50 -3.76 -14.91
CA ARG A 88 -2.96 -4.87 -15.74
C ARG A 88 -3.46 -6.03 -14.89
N HIS A 89 -4.53 -6.66 -15.34
CA HIS A 89 -5.08 -7.86 -14.76
C HIS A 89 -5.62 -8.74 -15.89
N ASP A 90 -5.00 -9.90 -16.08
CA ASP A 90 -5.17 -10.75 -17.25
C ASP A 90 -5.01 -9.95 -18.56
N ASP A 91 -5.95 -10.08 -19.50
CA ASP A 91 -5.95 -9.35 -20.78
C ASP A 91 -6.52 -7.93 -20.67
N GLN A 92 -6.82 -7.45 -19.45
CA GLN A 92 -7.42 -6.13 -19.22
C GLN A 92 -6.44 -5.16 -18.58
N SER A 93 -6.63 -3.87 -18.85
CA SER A 93 -5.86 -2.80 -18.23
C SER A 93 -6.74 -1.62 -17.79
N LEU A 94 -6.21 -0.82 -16.87
CA LEU A 94 -6.77 0.43 -16.37
C LEU A 94 -5.63 1.43 -16.26
N THR A 95 -5.80 2.62 -16.83
CA THR A 95 -4.87 3.76 -16.69
C THR A 95 -5.48 4.78 -15.74
#